data_AF-A0A973M0B9-F1
#
_entry.id   AF-A0A973M0B9-F1
#
_cell.length_a   1.000
_cell.length_b   1.000
_cell.length_c   1.000
_cell.angle_alpha   90.00
_cell.angle_beta   90.00
_cell.angle_gamma   90.00
#
_symmetry.space_group_name_H-M   'P 1'
#
loop_
_entity.id
_entity.type
_entity.pdbx_description
1 polymer ?
#
loop_
_entity_poly.entity_id
_entity_poly.type
_entity_poly.pdbx_seq_one_letter_code
_entity_poly.pdbx_strand_id
1 'polypeptide(L)'
;MSATQGAAALVLLDEYGEFRLYGSETDLLRSHEEPESTRCVIDRLGQYLHLQRDPLGRLALSRPLGPADHLSLLQQFRREQHRHPDDHRLLRRYPATREQVLDTIFEELEAEDPADAHTWTVETGHGIWLCQGLGAVDARVAQSPDPALVTDPYGHSYRPHTLQHGAVARRLHGRPLYVELTRQPAPRRASRLLDISQ
;
A
#
# COMPACT_ATOMS: atom_id res chain seq x y z
N MET A 1 27.49 -15.61 -10.62
CA MET A 1 26.31 -15.50 -11.51
C MET A 1 25.73 -14.12 -11.27
N SER A 2 25.94 -13.21 -12.21
CA SER A 2 25.75 -11.76 -12.03
C SER A 2 24.28 -11.36 -12.05
N ALA A 3 23.96 -10.42 -11.17
CA ALA A 3 22.62 -9.99 -10.80
C ALA A 3 21.93 -9.16 -11.89
N THR A 4 20.68 -9.53 -12.18
CA THR A 4 19.68 -8.63 -12.76
C THR A 4 18.97 -7.93 -11.60
N GLN A 5 19.65 -7.00 -10.92
CA GLN A 5 19.05 -6.12 -9.91
C GLN A 5 19.16 -4.70 -10.46
N GLY A 6 18.03 -4.06 -10.76
CA GLY A 6 18.04 -2.74 -11.37
C GLY A 6 16.67 -2.22 -11.83
N ALA A 7 15.63 -3.06 -11.83
CA ALA A 7 14.28 -2.67 -12.26
C ALA A 7 13.18 -2.98 -11.23
N ALA A 8 13.53 -3.52 -10.06
CA ALA A 8 12.56 -3.80 -9.01
C ALA A 8 12.41 -2.60 -8.08
N ALA A 9 11.17 -2.33 -7.65
CA ALA A 9 10.89 -1.29 -6.68
C ALA A 9 11.57 -1.58 -5.34
N LEU A 10 11.89 -0.51 -4.62
CA LEU A 10 12.55 -0.53 -3.32
C LEU A 10 11.78 0.34 -2.34
N VAL A 11 11.81 -0.04 -1.07
CA VAL A 11 11.24 0.75 0.01
C VAL A 11 12.38 1.25 0.89
N LEU A 12 12.47 2.56 1.08
CA LEU A 12 13.37 3.20 2.03
C LEU A 12 12.63 3.42 3.34
N LEU A 13 13.28 3.09 4.46
CA LEU A 13 12.83 3.43 5.81
C LEU A 13 13.83 4.43 6.40
N ASP A 14 13.35 5.62 6.74
CA ASP A 14 14.20 6.66 7.31
C ASP A 14 14.37 6.56 8.84
N GLU A 15 15.12 7.49 9.42
CA GLU A 15 15.38 7.55 10.86
C GLU A 15 14.14 7.92 11.70
N TYR A 16 13.16 8.63 11.13
CA TYR A 16 11.87 8.96 11.75
C TYR A 16 10.86 7.81 11.64
N GLY A 17 11.22 6.82 10.83
CA GLY A 17 10.46 5.61 10.59
C GLY A 17 9.37 5.82 9.55
N GLU A 18 9.57 6.75 8.62
CA GLU A 18 8.76 6.96 7.44
C GLU A 18 9.21 6.03 6.30
N PHE A 19 8.26 5.52 5.54
CA PHE A 19 8.46 4.64 4.40
C PHE A 19 8.29 5.41 3.10
N ARG A 20 9.23 5.25 2.17
CA ARG A 20 9.17 5.84 0.83
C ARG A 20 9.40 4.78 -0.23
N LEU A 21 8.55 4.75 -1.23
CA LEU A 21 8.66 3.83 -2.36
C LEU A 21 9.46 4.48 -3.49
N TYR A 22 10.39 3.72 -4.07
CA TYR A 22 11.09 4.06 -5.30
C TYR A 22 10.80 2.99 -6.34
N GLY A 23 10.42 3.40 -7.55
CA GLY A 23 10.07 2.49 -8.65
C GLY A 23 11.25 1.61 -9.11
N SER A 24 12.48 2.07 -8.88
CA SER A 24 13.69 1.30 -9.18
C SER A 24 14.87 1.72 -8.29
N GLU A 25 15.91 0.89 -8.29
CA GLU A 25 17.23 1.27 -7.74
C GLU A 25 17.76 2.55 -8.37
N THR A 26 17.57 2.72 -9.67
CA THR A 26 18.05 3.93 -10.36
C THR A 26 17.36 5.19 -9.84
N ASP A 27 16.06 5.11 -9.56
CA ASP A 27 15.30 6.26 -9.01
C ASP A 27 15.78 6.59 -7.60
N LEU A 28 16.01 5.57 -6.77
CA LEU A 28 16.58 5.76 -5.44
C LEU A 28 17.99 6.37 -5.51
N LEU A 29 18.88 5.88 -6.37
CA LEU A 29 20.26 6.39 -6.44
C LEU A 29 20.35 7.79 -7.09
N ARG A 30 19.32 8.20 -7.85
CA ARG A 30 19.17 9.57 -8.36
C ARG A 30 18.43 10.48 -7.40
N SER A 31 17.87 9.95 -6.33
CA SER A 31 17.27 10.74 -5.27
C SER A 31 18.34 11.57 -4.55
N HIS A 32 17.88 12.58 -3.80
CA HIS A 32 18.73 13.36 -2.90
C HIS A 32 18.65 12.83 -1.46
N GLU A 33 18.39 11.54 -1.28
CA GLU A 33 18.35 10.91 0.04
C GLU A 33 19.74 10.94 0.69
N GLU A 34 19.77 11.21 1.98
CA GLU A 34 20.99 11.22 2.77
C GLU A 34 21.16 9.86 3.48
N PRO A 35 22.26 9.14 3.25
CA PRO A 35 22.52 7.86 3.92
C PRO A 35 22.44 7.93 5.43
N GLU A 36 22.83 9.04 6.03
CA GLU A 36 22.84 9.27 7.48
C GLU A 36 21.42 9.35 8.07
N SER A 37 20.45 9.79 7.28
CA SER A 37 19.03 9.83 7.65
C SER A 37 18.26 8.58 7.21
N THR A 38 18.94 7.63 6.54
CA THR A 38 18.35 6.37 6.08
C THR A 38 18.63 5.26 7.09
N ARG A 39 17.59 4.63 7.64
CA ARG A 39 17.75 3.49 8.54
C ARG A 39 18.03 2.20 7.76
N CYS A 40 17.27 1.94 6.71
CA CYS A 40 17.52 0.83 5.78
C CYS A 40 16.74 0.99 4.47
N VAL A 41 17.14 0.20 3.48
CA VAL A 41 16.41 -0.02 2.23
C VAL A 41 15.98 -1.49 2.18
N ILE A 42 14.80 -1.76 1.65
CA ILE A 42 14.21 -3.09 1.57
C ILE A 42 13.84 -3.36 0.11
N ASP A 43 14.27 -4.51 -0.42
CA ASP A 43 13.86 -4.97 -1.75
C ASP A 43 12.59 -5.84 -1.72
N ARG A 44 12.06 -6.16 -2.90
CA ARG A 44 10.89 -7.05 -3.07
C ARG A 44 11.12 -8.48 -2.55
N LEU A 45 12.37 -8.90 -2.34
CA LEU A 45 12.70 -10.19 -1.72
C LEU A 45 12.80 -10.08 -0.20
N GLY A 46 12.51 -8.90 0.36
CA GLY A 46 12.60 -8.61 1.78
C GLY A 46 14.03 -8.61 2.30
N GLN A 47 15.03 -8.29 1.47
CA GLN A 47 16.40 -8.14 1.93
C GLN A 47 16.65 -6.73 2.42
N TYR A 48 17.35 -6.60 3.55
CA TYR A 48 17.89 -5.32 3.98
C TYR A 48 19.14 -4.95 3.18
N LEU A 49 19.15 -3.72 2.70
CA LEU A 49 20.30 -3.04 2.12
C LEU A 49 20.53 -1.74 2.88
N HIS A 50 21.75 -1.21 2.82
CA HIS A 50 22.07 0.13 3.29
C HIS A 50 22.25 1.06 2.09
N LEU A 51 21.72 2.27 2.20
CA LEU A 51 22.13 3.37 1.36
C LEU A 51 23.46 3.92 1.90
N GLN A 52 24.42 4.18 1.02
CA GLN A 52 25.75 4.65 1.37
C GLN A 52 26.31 5.55 0.27
N ARG A 53 27.36 6.32 0.57
CA ARG A 53 28.14 7.04 -0.46
C ARG A 53 29.31 6.18 -0.91
N ASP A 54 29.48 6.07 -2.23
CA ASP A 54 30.69 5.52 -2.83
C ASP A 54 31.89 6.46 -2.61
N PRO A 55 33.14 6.04 -2.92
CA PRO A 55 34.32 6.91 -2.78
C PRO A 55 34.29 8.19 -3.62
N LEU A 56 33.37 8.29 -4.60
CA LEU A 56 33.15 9.48 -5.43
C LEU A 56 32.00 10.34 -4.90
N GLY A 57 31.45 10.02 -3.73
CA GLY A 57 30.37 10.74 -3.07
C GLY A 57 28.97 10.46 -3.62
N ARG A 58 28.83 9.51 -4.55
CA ARG A 58 27.54 9.16 -5.17
C ARG A 58 26.80 8.14 -4.32
N LEU A 59 25.48 8.18 -4.34
CA LEU A 59 24.68 7.16 -3.67
C LEU A 59 24.92 5.79 -4.30
N ALA A 60 25.01 4.78 -3.44
CA ALA A 60 25.10 3.37 -3.80
C ALA A 60 24.37 2.52 -2.76
N LEU A 61 23.87 1.36 -3.17
CA LEU A 61 23.36 0.35 -2.25
C LEU A 61 24.48 -0.58 -1.80
N SER A 62 24.38 -1.07 -0.56
CA SER A 62 25.21 -2.18 -0.10
C SER A 62 24.78 -3.49 -0.77
N ARG A 63 25.60 -4.53 -0.62
CA ARG A 63 25.09 -5.89 -0.79
C ARG A 63 23.95 -6.18 0.19
N PRO A 64 23.05 -7.14 -0.10
CA PRO A 64 22.08 -7.64 0.86
C PRO A 64 22.73 -8.05 2.19
N LEU A 65 22.18 -7.56 3.29
CA LEU A 65 22.66 -7.83 4.66
C LEU A 65 21.94 -9.03 5.30
N GLY A 66 20.80 -9.41 4.73
CA GLY A 66 19.98 -10.51 5.20
C GLY A 66 18.49 -10.19 5.11
N PRO A 67 17.63 -11.15 5.45
CA PRO A 67 16.18 -10.97 5.41
C PRO A 67 15.72 -9.99 6.48
N ALA A 68 14.72 -9.20 6.13
CA ALA A 68 14.05 -8.31 7.04
C ALA A 68 13.14 -9.05 8.02
N ASP A 69 13.12 -8.58 9.28
CA ASP A 69 12.17 -9.09 10.25
C ASP A 69 10.77 -8.50 9.96
N HIS A 70 9.94 -9.32 9.32
CA HIS A 70 8.61 -8.92 8.86
C HIS A 70 7.69 -8.44 9.99
N LEU A 71 7.82 -8.96 11.21
CA LEU A 71 7.02 -8.50 12.35
C LEU A 71 7.42 -7.09 12.77
N SER A 72 8.72 -6.80 12.85
CA SER A 72 9.22 -5.46 13.13
C SER A 72 8.85 -4.47 12.02
N LEU A 73 8.94 -4.88 10.75
CA LEU A 73 8.50 -4.05 9.62
C LEU A 73 7.02 -3.71 9.70
N LEU A 74 6.16 -4.71 9.90
CA LEU A 74 4.72 -4.50 10.02
C LEU A 74 4.36 -3.58 11.20
N GLN A 75 5.05 -3.75 12.34
CA GLN A 75 4.85 -2.86 13.49
C GLN A 75 5.28 -1.43 13.18
N GLN A 76 6.38 -1.24 12.46
CA GLN A 76 6.89 0.07 12.09
C GLN A 76 5.96 0.76 11.09
N PHE A 77 5.52 0.06 10.06
CA PHE A 77 4.57 0.57 9.07
C PHE A 77 3.26 1.01 9.73
N ARG A 78 2.71 0.21 10.67
CA ARG A 78 1.50 0.62 11.42
C ARG A 78 1.67 1.85 12.29
N ARG A 79 2.87 2.05 12.85
CA ARG A 79 3.15 3.26 13.63
C ARG A 79 3.15 4.48 12.73
N GLU A 80 3.68 4.36 11.52
CA GLU A 80 3.61 5.39 10.51
C GLU A 80 2.16 5.66 10.10
N GLN A 81 1.38 4.62 9.73
CA GLN A 81 -0.04 4.77 9.39
C GLN A 81 -0.84 5.49 10.49
N HIS A 82 -0.53 5.20 11.76
CA HIS A 82 -1.18 5.89 12.88
C HIS A 82 -0.74 7.36 13.03
N ARG A 83 0.52 7.67 12.70
CA ARG A 83 1.10 9.01 12.80
C ARG A 83 0.64 9.90 11.65
N HIS A 84 0.61 9.35 10.44
CA HIS A 84 0.29 10.01 9.16
C HIS A 84 -0.92 9.36 8.47
N PRO A 85 -2.12 9.37 9.09
CA PRO A 85 -3.31 8.77 8.47
C PRO A 85 -3.77 9.52 7.21
N ASP A 86 -3.25 10.72 6.97
CA ASP A 86 -3.48 11.54 5.78
C ASP A 86 -2.70 11.08 4.56
N ASP A 87 -1.55 10.44 4.80
CA ASP A 87 -0.71 9.81 3.78
C ASP A 87 -1.03 8.32 3.66
N HIS A 88 -1.43 7.67 4.77
CA HIS A 88 -1.83 6.27 4.80
C HIS A 88 -3.31 6.08 5.14
N ARG A 89 -4.13 5.96 4.09
CA ARG A 89 -5.60 5.87 4.18
C ARG A 89 -6.12 4.47 3.94
N LEU A 90 -5.31 3.57 3.38
CA LEU A 90 -5.64 2.16 3.19
C LEU A 90 -5.32 1.40 4.47
N LEU A 91 -6.33 0.77 5.07
CA LEU A 91 -6.18 -0.02 6.28
C LEU A 91 -6.43 -1.48 5.96
N ARG A 92 -5.37 -2.17 5.52
CA ARG A 92 -5.42 -3.61 5.24
C ARG A 92 -5.39 -4.47 6.49
N ARG A 93 -5.86 -5.69 6.31
CA ARG A 93 -5.89 -6.75 7.31
C ARG A 93 -4.51 -7.32 7.52
N TYR A 94 -4.39 -8.08 8.61
CA TYR A 94 -3.12 -8.59 9.11
C TYR A 94 -2.55 -9.63 8.14
N PRO A 95 -1.43 -9.34 7.45
CA PRO A 95 -0.71 -10.36 6.71
C PRO A 95 -0.16 -11.41 7.68
N ALA A 96 -0.22 -12.68 7.30
CA ALA A 96 0.20 -13.81 8.14
C ALA A 96 1.62 -14.29 7.81
N THR A 97 2.14 -13.95 6.64
CA THR A 97 3.49 -14.34 6.19
C THR A 97 4.35 -13.13 5.86
N ARG A 98 5.66 -13.34 5.80
CA ARG A 98 6.63 -12.30 5.39
C ARG A 98 6.31 -11.76 3.99
N GLU A 99 6.01 -12.65 3.06
CA GLU A 99 5.70 -12.28 1.67
C GLU A 99 4.47 -11.38 1.64
N GLN A 100 3.42 -11.74 2.38
CA GLN A 100 2.21 -10.91 2.50
C GLN A 100 2.47 -9.56 3.17
N VAL A 101 3.38 -9.49 4.16
CA VAL A 101 3.79 -8.21 4.77
C VAL A 101 4.45 -7.30 3.74
N LEU A 102 5.38 -7.85 2.95
CA LEU A 102 6.08 -7.09 1.93
C LEU A 102 5.12 -6.63 0.84
N ASP A 103 4.30 -7.53 0.30
CA ASP A 103 3.27 -7.18 -0.68
C ASP A 103 2.36 -6.08 -0.13
N THR A 104 1.92 -6.20 1.13
CA THR A 104 1.11 -5.15 1.79
C THR A 104 1.79 -3.79 1.76
N ILE A 105 3.05 -3.70 2.21
CA ILE A 105 3.77 -2.43 2.28
C ILE A 105 3.98 -1.84 0.89
N PHE A 106 4.47 -2.64 -0.06
CA PHE A 106 4.74 -2.15 -1.41
C PHE A 106 3.47 -1.72 -2.13
N GLU A 107 2.41 -2.53 -2.06
CA GLU A 107 1.15 -2.24 -2.73
C GLU A 107 0.43 -1.05 -2.10
N GLU A 108 0.43 -0.90 -0.77
CA GLU A 108 -0.17 0.29 -0.13
C GLU A 108 0.58 1.56 -0.48
N LEU A 109 1.92 1.57 -0.40
CA LEU A 109 2.71 2.74 -0.78
C LEU A 109 2.51 3.13 -2.25
N GLU A 110 2.42 2.14 -3.15
CA GLU A 110 2.16 2.38 -4.57
C GLU A 110 0.73 2.90 -4.82
N ALA A 111 -0.26 2.32 -4.13
CA ALA A 111 -1.67 2.69 -4.23
C ALA A 111 -1.99 4.06 -3.61
N GLU A 112 -1.19 4.51 -2.64
CA GLU A 112 -1.35 5.78 -1.92
C GLU A 112 -0.55 6.93 -2.55
N ASP A 113 0.38 6.62 -3.47
CA ASP A 113 1.12 7.63 -4.22
C ASP A 113 0.15 8.55 -4.98
N PRO A 114 0.21 9.88 -4.79
CA PRO A 114 -0.59 10.83 -5.57
C PRO A 114 -0.41 10.73 -7.08
N ALA A 115 0.74 10.20 -7.54
CA ALA A 115 1.04 9.94 -8.94
C ALA A 115 0.53 8.56 -9.42
N ASP A 116 -0.10 7.75 -8.56
CA ASP A 116 -0.72 6.48 -8.95
C ASP A 116 -1.72 6.70 -10.09
N ALA A 117 -1.49 5.96 -11.18
CA ALA A 117 -2.34 5.95 -12.36
C ALA A 117 -2.97 4.57 -12.60
N HIS A 118 -2.87 3.65 -11.64
CA HIS A 118 -3.53 2.36 -11.75
C HIS A 118 -5.05 2.51 -11.64
N THR A 119 -5.75 1.56 -12.26
CA THR A 119 -7.22 1.57 -12.29
C THR A 119 -7.79 0.90 -11.05
N TRP A 120 -8.55 1.68 -10.30
CA TRP A 120 -9.40 1.28 -9.20
C TRP A 120 -10.83 1.07 -9.68
N THR A 121 -11.58 0.20 -9.00
CA THR A 121 -13.02 0.02 -9.24
C THR A 121 -13.81 0.54 -8.06
N VAL A 122 -14.81 1.38 -8.31
CA VAL A 122 -15.79 1.81 -7.30
C VAL A 122 -17.16 1.27 -7.69
N GLU A 123 -17.81 0.55 -6.81
CA GLU A 123 -19.16 0.04 -6.96
C GLU A 123 -20.08 0.71 -5.94
N THR A 124 -21.25 1.17 -6.39
CA THR A 124 -22.31 1.74 -5.54
C THR A 124 -23.66 1.22 -6.02
N GLY A 125 -24.76 1.57 -5.34
CA GLY A 125 -26.10 1.18 -5.78
C GLY A 125 -26.47 1.63 -7.20
N HIS A 126 -25.74 2.62 -7.75
CA HIS A 126 -26.02 3.21 -9.06
C HIS A 126 -25.13 2.66 -10.19
N GLY A 127 -24.19 1.75 -9.92
CA GLY A 127 -23.32 1.17 -10.94
C GLY A 127 -21.88 0.93 -10.51
N ILE A 128 -21.01 0.75 -11.50
CA ILE A 128 -19.58 0.50 -11.36
C ILE A 128 -18.81 1.57 -12.13
N TRP A 129 -17.78 2.15 -11.52
CA TRP A 129 -16.89 3.16 -12.10
C TRP A 129 -15.45 2.71 -12.03
N LEU A 130 -14.69 3.06 -13.08
CA LEU A 130 -13.23 2.92 -13.11
C LEU A 130 -12.60 4.27 -12.78
N CYS A 131 -11.75 4.30 -11.77
CA CYS A 131 -11.10 5.51 -11.25
C CYS A 131 -9.58 5.34 -11.38
N GLN A 132 -8.86 6.39 -11.81
CA GLN A 132 -7.40 6.35 -11.90
C GLN A 132 -6.81 6.96 -10.62
N GLY A 133 -6.19 6.12 -9.80
CA GLY A 133 -5.61 6.51 -8.51
C GLY A 133 -6.63 6.83 -7.41
N LEU A 134 -6.13 6.91 -6.18
CA LEU A 134 -6.93 7.10 -4.97
C LEU A 134 -7.64 8.47 -4.91
N GLY A 135 -7.07 9.51 -5.52
CA GLY A 135 -7.72 10.83 -5.60
C GLY A 135 -9.01 10.82 -6.44
N ALA A 136 -9.05 10.05 -7.53
CA ALA A 136 -10.27 9.90 -8.33
C ALA A 136 -11.32 9.04 -7.62
N VAL A 137 -10.88 8.06 -6.84
CA VAL A 137 -11.75 7.28 -5.93
C VAL A 137 -12.39 8.21 -4.90
N ASP A 138 -11.61 9.07 -4.24
CA ASP A 138 -12.12 10.02 -3.24
C ASP A 138 -13.24 10.90 -3.82
N ALA A 139 -13.00 11.47 -5.01
CA ALA A 139 -13.98 12.30 -5.69
C ALA A 139 -15.27 11.53 -6.03
N ARG A 140 -15.15 10.25 -6.43
CA ARG A 140 -16.29 9.39 -6.73
C ARG A 140 -17.09 9.04 -5.48
N VAL A 141 -16.40 8.65 -4.41
CA VAL A 141 -17.02 8.30 -3.12
C VAL A 141 -17.77 9.50 -2.54
N ALA A 142 -17.18 10.69 -2.60
CA ALA A 142 -17.82 11.92 -2.09
C ALA A 142 -19.12 12.30 -2.84
N GLN A 143 -19.27 11.87 -4.11
CA GLN A 143 -20.46 12.15 -4.92
C GLN A 143 -21.57 11.10 -4.75
N SER A 144 -21.28 9.95 -4.14
CA SER A 144 -22.27 8.88 -4.00
C SER A 144 -23.07 9.02 -2.70
N PRO A 145 -24.41 9.04 -2.76
CA PRO A 145 -25.24 8.96 -1.57
C PRO A 145 -25.30 7.55 -0.97
N ASP A 146 -24.89 6.53 -1.73
CA ASP A 146 -24.94 5.13 -1.32
C ASP A 146 -23.61 4.65 -0.72
N PRO A 147 -23.64 3.60 0.11
CA PRO A 147 -22.42 2.91 0.50
C PRO A 147 -21.63 2.44 -0.73
N ALA A 148 -20.36 2.87 -0.80
CA ALA A 148 -19.44 2.42 -1.84
C ALA A 148 -18.64 1.20 -1.41
N LEU A 149 -18.35 0.32 -2.37
CA LEU A 149 -17.34 -0.73 -2.31
C LEU A 149 -16.21 -0.33 -3.26
N VAL A 150 -14.99 -0.24 -2.75
CA VAL A 150 -13.83 0.16 -3.55
C VAL A 150 -12.90 -1.03 -3.68
N THR A 151 -12.42 -1.34 -4.89
CA THR A 151 -11.43 -2.38 -5.13
C THR A 151 -10.18 -1.76 -5.75
N ASP A 152 -9.03 -2.04 -5.14
CA ASP A 152 -7.73 -1.55 -5.61
C ASP A 152 -7.18 -2.38 -6.79
N PRO A 153 -6.10 -1.94 -7.44
CA PRO A 153 -5.50 -2.64 -8.56
C PRO A 153 -4.99 -4.06 -8.24
N TYR A 154 -4.77 -4.36 -6.96
CA TYR A 154 -4.30 -5.67 -6.47
C TYR A 154 -5.45 -6.58 -6.05
N GLY A 155 -6.70 -6.10 -6.15
CA GLY A 155 -7.91 -6.88 -5.91
C GLY A 155 -8.37 -6.89 -4.44
N HIS A 156 -7.84 -6.01 -3.60
CA HIS A 156 -8.34 -5.83 -2.23
C HIS A 156 -9.56 -4.94 -2.24
N SER A 157 -10.56 -5.26 -1.41
CA SER A 157 -11.82 -4.53 -1.37
C SER A 157 -12.00 -3.80 -0.04
N TYR A 158 -12.41 -2.54 -0.12
CA TYR A 158 -12.50 -1.61 1.00
C TYR A 158 -13.88 -1.00 1.11
N ARG A 159 -14.24 -0.64 2.34
CA ARG A 159 -15.36 0.25 2.61
C ARG A 159 -14.83 1.62 3.05
N PRO A 160 -15.18 2.71 2.36
CA PRO A 160 -14.82 4.06 2.79
C PRO A 160 -15.51 4.41 4.12
N HIS A 161 -14.76 5.01 5.05
CA HIS A 161 -15.20 5.45 6.37
C HIS A 161 -14.78 6.90 6.58
N THR A 162 -15.74 7.82 6.50
CA THR A 162 -15.49 9.24 6.80
C THR A 162 -15.69 9.50 8.28
N LEU A 163 -14.60 9.84 8.96
CA LEU A 163 -14.63 10.20 10.38
C LEU A 163 -15.06 11.65 10.56
N GLN A 164 -16.04 11.89 11.42
CA GLN A 164 -16.57 13.24 11.67
C GLN A 164 -15.87 13.97 12.82
N HIS A 165 -15.29 13.23 13.77
CA HIS A 165 -14.74 13.79 15.01
C HIS A 165 -13.43 13.11 15.41
N GLY A 166 -12.65 13.78 16.26
CA GLY A 166 -11.40 13.26 16.83
C GLY A 166 -10.14 13.72 16.11
N ALA A 167 -8.98 13.37 16.66
CA ALA A 167 -7.68 13.79 16.13
C ALA A 167 -7.42 13.27 14.70
N VAL A 168 -7.78 12.01 14.44
CA VAL A 168 -7.64 11.39 13.11
C VAL A 168 -8.52 12.09 12.07
N ALA A 169 -9.78 12.39 12.39
CA ALA A 169 -10.68 13.12 11.49
C ALA A 169 -10.12 14.48 11.06
N ARG A 170 -9.46 15.21 11.98
CA ARG A 170 -8.84 16.51 11.67
C ARG A 170 -7.69 16.39 10.69
N ARG A 171 -6.86 15.34 10.80
CA ARG A 171 -5.74 15.09 9.88
C ARG A 171 -6.22 14.64 8.50
N LEU A 172 -7.31 13.90 8.43
CA LEU A 172 -7.86 13.43 7.16
C LEU A 172 -8.50 14.54 6.31
N HIS A 173 -8.83 15.69 6.91
CA HIS A 173 -9.47 16.81 6.22
C HIS A 173 -10.75 16.41 5.45
N GLY A 174 -11.55 15.52 6.04
CA GLY A 174 -12.79 15.03 5.44
C GLY A 174 -12.61 13.90 4.41
N ARG A 175 -11.38 13.52 4.08
CA ARG A 175 -11.10 12.34 3.25
C ARG A 175 -11.43 11.05 4.01
N PRO A 176 -11.94 10.02 3.33
CA PRO A 176 -12.26 8.74 3.97
C PRO A 176 -10.99 7.94 4.29
N LEU A 177 -11.09 7.10 5.31
CA LEU A 177 -10.25 5.91 5.47
C LEU A 177 -10.87 4.74 4.71
N TYR A 178 -10.06 3.91 4.08
CA TYR A 178 -10.49 2.73 3.34
C TYR A 178 -10.19 1.49 4.16
N VAL A 179 -11.20 0.91 4.79
CA VAL A 179 -11.03 -0.25 5.67
C VAL A 179 -11.29 -1.53 4.89
N GLU A 180 -10.32 -2.43 4.87
CA GLU A 180 -10.40 -3.67 4.09
C GLU A 180 -11.46 -4.63 4.63
N LEU A 181 -12.31 -5.12 3.73
CA LEU A 181 -13.33 -6.12 4.01
C LEU A 181 -12.71 -7.51 4.06
N THR A 182 -13.20 -8.37 4.95
CA THR A 182 -12.98 -9.82 4.76
C THR A 182 -13.55 -10.17 3.40
N ARG A 183 -12.75 -10.80 2.54
CA ARG A 183 -13.28 -11.53 1.39
C ARG A 183 -14.32 -12.52 1.92
N GLN A 184 -15.61 -12.20 1.80
CA GLN A 184 -16.63 -13.20 1.99
C GLN A 184 -16.41 -14.19 0.84
N PRO A 185 -16.18 -15.49 1.10
CA PRO A 185 -16.21 -16.46 0.02
C PRO A 185 -17.55 -16.25 -0.70
N ALA A 186 -17.49 -16.09 -2.03
CA ALA A 186 -18.68 -15.86 -2.84
C ALA A 186 -19.80 -16.81 -2.38
N PRO A 187 -21.05 -16.35 -2.21
CA PRO A 187 -22.12 -17.24 -1.83
C PRO A 187 -22.14 -18.38 -2.85
N ARG A 188 -21.86 -19.61 -2.37
CA ARG A 188 -22.10 -20.81 -3.17
C ARG A 188 -23.53 -20.65 -3.68
N ARG A 189 -23.71 -20.48 -4.99
CA ARG A 189 -25.03 -20.51 -5.61
C ARG A 189 -25.69 -21.78 -5.06
N ALA A 190 -26.67 -21.61 -4.18
CA ALA A 190 -27.52 -22.70 -3.80
C ALA A 190 -28.19 -23.11 -5.10
N SER A 191 -27.77 -24.25 -5.65
CA SER A 191 -28.53 -24.92 -6.70
C SER A 191 -29.89 -25.25 -6.08
N ARG A 192 -30.84 -24.32 -6.23
CA ARG A 192 -32.26 -24.66 -6.24
C ARG A 192 -32.45 -25.51 -7.50
N LEU A 193 -32.25 -26.81 -7.36
CA LEU A 193 -33.00 -27.78 -8.14
C LEU A 193 -34.28 -28.01 -7.35
N LEU A 194 -35.31 -27.27 -7.77
CA LEU A 194 -36.70 -27.60 -7.53
C LEU A 194 -37.00 -28.96 -8.14
N ASP A 195 -37.85 -29.70 -7.44
CA ASP A 195 -38.54 -30.90 -7.88
C ASP A 195 -38.97 -30.87 -9.35
N ILE A 196 -38.76 -31.98 -10.05
CA ILE A 196 -39.68 -32.43 -11.08
C ILE A 196 -39.95 -33.91 -10.82
N SER A 197 -41.22 -34.19 -10.54
CA SER A 197 -41.87 -35.49 -10.37
C SER A 197 -41.43 -36.55 -11.37
N GLN A 198 -41.28 -37.80 -10.94
CA GLN A 198 -42.15 -38.95 -11.27
C GLN A 198 -41.99 -40.06 -10.23
#